data_AF-A0A2S6B7P3-F1
#
_entry.id   AF-A0A2S6B7P3-F1
#
_cell.length_a   1.000
_cell.length_b   1.000
_cell.length_c   1.000
_cell.angle_alpha   90.00
_cell.angle_beta   90.00
_cell.angle_gamma   90.00
#
_symmetry.space_group_name_H-M   'P 1'
#
loop_
_entity.id
_entity.type
_entity.pdbx_description
1 polymer ?
#
loop_
_entity_poly.entity_id
_entity_poly.type
_entity_poly.pdbx_seq_one_letter_code
_entity_poly.pdbx_strand_id
1 'polypeptide(L)'
;MDRKLLDLLCCPTTRQPLAVLDARGLETLNRAISSGQVKRADDTAVTDPLREALVTHDRKIAYRVDDGIPVLLAEEAIATAQADDFPTR
;
A
#
# COMPACT_ATOMS: atom_id res chain seq x y z
N MET A 1 -11.35 -15.34 -0.25
CA MET A 1 -11.13 -14.38 -1.35
C MET A 1 -10.58 -15.11 -2.56
N ASP A 2 -11.25 -15.00 -3.72
CA ASP A 2 -10.94 -15.71 -4.96
C ASP A 2 -9.68 -15.17 -5.65
N ARG A 3 -8.68 -16.04 -5.83
CA ARG A 3 -7.37 -15.74 -6.42
C ARG A 3 -7.43 -15.20 -7.86
N LYS A 4 -8.51 -15.49 -8.59
CA LYS A 4 -8.74 -15.01 -9.96
C LYS A 4 -9.20 -13.55 -10.04
N LEU A 5 -9.75 -12.97 -8.96
CA LEU A 5 -10.19 -11.57 -8.93
C LEU A 5 -9.01 -10.61 -8.65
N LEU A 6 -8.03 -11.06 -7.86
CA LEU A 6 -6.79 -10.32 -7.62
C LEU A 6 -5.95 -10.13 -8.90
N ASP A 7 -6.03 -11.08 -9.85
CA ASP A 7 -5.33 -11.01 -11.13
C ASP A 7 -5.80 -9.86 -12.04
N LEU A 8 -7.00 -9.32 -11.80
CA LEU A 8 -7.55 -8.19 -12.56
C LEU A 8 -7.23 -6.82 -11.93
N LEU A 9 -6.80 -6.79 -10.66
CA LEU A 9 -6.53 -5.54 -9.95
C LEU A 9 -5.16 -4.99 -10.35
N CYS A 10 -5.19 -3.82 -10.99
CA CYS A 10 -3.99 -3.10 -11.41
C CYS A 10 -3.90 -1.73 -10.72
N CYS A 11 -2.68 -1.25 -10.57
CA CYS A 11 -2.40 0.09 -10.08
C CYS A 11 -3.07 1.14 -11.00
N PRO A 12 -3.86 2.09 -10.47
CA PRO A 12 -4.55 3.08 -11.28
C PRO A 12 -3.60 4.00 -12.07
N THR A 13 -2.37 4.17 -11.59
CA THR A 13 -1.38 5.09 -12.18
C THR A 13 -0.43 4.40 -13.16
N THR A 14 0.02 3.19 -12.84
CA THR A 14 1.07 2.49 -13.61
C THR A 14 0.55 1.27 -14.38
N ARG A 15 -0.70 0.84 -14.13
CA ARG A 15 -1.30 -0.41 -14.64
C ARG A 15 -0.53 -1.68 -14.28
N GLN A 16 0.41 -1.60 -13.32
CA GLN A 16 1.11 -2.77 -12.81
C GLN A 16 0.16 -3.66 -12.00
N PRO A 17 0.37 -4.99 -11.98
CA PRO A 17 -0.40 -5.88 -11.12
C PRO A 17 -0.18 -5.53 -9.64
N LEU A 18 -1.25 -5.71 -8.86
CA LEU A 18 -1.24 -5.53 -7.42
C LEU A 18 -1.22 -6.89 -6.72
N ALA A 19 -0.51 -6.95 -5.59
CA ALA A 19 -0.49 -8.11 -4.70
C ALA A 19 -0.83 -7.68 -3.28
N VAL A 20 -1.31 -8.60 -2.45
CA VAL A 20 -1.48 -8.34 -1.02
C VAL A 20 -0.11 -8.11 -0.38
N LEU A 21 0.01 -7.03 0.40
CA LEU A 21 1.21 -6.74 1.16
C LEU A 21 1.37 -7.76 2.29
N ASP A 22 2.55 -8.37 2.37
CA ASP A 22 2.89 -9.32 3.42
C ASP A 22 3.00 -8.65 4.81
N ALA A 23 2.91 -9.45 5.86
CA ALA A 23 2.91 -8.97 7.25
C ALA A 23 4.15 -8.14 7.61
N ARG A 24 5.32 -8.47 7.05
CA ARG A 24 6.56 -7.74 7.32
C ARG A 24 6.51 -6.35 6.68
N GLY A 25 6.09 -6.26 5.41
CA GLY A 25 5.89 -4.97 4.75
C GLY A 25 4.84 -4.11 5.44
N LEU A 26 3.74 -4.73 5.90
CA LEU A 26 2.68 -4.04 6.64
C LEU A 26 3.20 -3.49 7.99
N GLU A 27 3.98 -4.28 8.73
CA GLU A 27 4.58 -3.83 9.99
C GLU A 27 5.55 -2.66 9.78
N THR A 28 6.43 -2.75 8.78
CA THR A 28 7.37 -1.67 8.46
C THR A 28 6.63 -0.38 8.09
N LEU A 29 5.57 -0.47 7.27
CA LEU A 29 4.79 0.69 6.87
C LEU A 29 4.02 1.28 8.06
N ASN A 30 3.41 0.45 8.91
CA ASN A 30 2.70 0.92 10.11
C ASN A 30 3.63 1.57 11.14
N ARG A 31 4.89 1.11 11.23
CA ARG A 31 5.91 1.78 12.04
C ARG A 31 6.19 3.20 11.52
N ALA A 32 6.32 3.36 10.21
CA ALA A 32 6.55 4.66 9.58
C ALA A 32 5.30 5.59 9.65
N ILE A 33 4.10 5.02 9.61
CA ILE A 33 2.84 5.75 9.87
C ILE A 33 2.83 6.26 11.31
N SER A 34 3.18 5.41 12.27
CA SER A 34 3.20 5.76 13.69
C SER A 34 4.25 6.82 14.03
N SER A 35 5.35 6.91 13.27
CA SER A 35 6.35 7.97 13.40
C SER A 35 5.97 9.27 12.67
N GLY A 36 4.83 9.31 11.96
CA GLY A 36 4.36 10.47 11.22
C GLY A 36 5.15 10.77 9.93
N GLN A 37 5.90 9.79 9.42
CA GLN A 37 6.75 9.96 8.24
C GLN A 37 6.04 9.65 6.92
N VAL A 38 4.86 9.02 6.97
CA VAL A 38 4.15 8.54 5.79
C VAL A 38 3.05 9.51 5.38
N LYS A 39 3.14 9.95 4.13
CA LYS A 39 2.11 10.75 3.46
C LYS A 39 1.55 10.00 2.25
N ARG A 40 0.32 10.36 1.90
CA ARG A 40 -0.35 9.99 0.65
C ARG A 40 0.15 10.89 -0.49
N ALA A 41 -0.19 10.55 -1.73
CA ALA A 41 0.22 11.32 -2.91
C ALA A 41 -0.30 12.77 -2.89
N ASP A 42 -1.42 13.03 -2.22
CA ASP A 42 -1.96 14.39 -1.98
C ASP A 42 -1.31 15.12 -0.77
N ASP A 43 -0.12 14.71 -0.32
CA ASP A 43 0.62 15.24 0.83
C ASP A 43 -0.09 15.11 2.20
N THR A 44 -1.32 14.59 2.25
CA THR A 44 -2.00 14.32 3.52
C THR A 44 -1.30 13.19 4.28
N ALA A 45 -1.04 13.41 5.57
CA ALA A 45 -0.46 12.39 6.45
C ALA A 45 -1.38 11.19 6.62
N VAL A 46 -0.80 9.99 6.59
CA VAL A 46 -1.49 8.76 7.00
C VAL A 46 -1.38 8.66 8.51
N THR A 47 -2.51 8.63 9.21
CA THR A 47 -2.55 8.58 10.68
C THR A 47 -3.10 7.27 11.23
N ASP A 48 -3.93 6.58 10.45
CA ASP A 48 -4.53 5.31 10.86
C ASP A 48 -3.67 4.13 10.41
N PRO A 49 -3.38 3.15 11.28
CA PRO A 49 -2.61 1.98 10.91
C PRO A 49 -3.37 1.14 9.87
N LEU A 50 -2.63 0.61 8.91
CA LEU A 50 -3.18 -0.24 7.86
C LEU A 50 -3.42 -1.64 8.43
N ARG A 51 -4.65 -2.14 8.29
CA ARG A 51 -5.00 -3.53 8.59
C ARG A 51 -4.59 -4.46 7.46
N GLU A 52 -4.84 -4.01 6.22
CA GLU A 52 -4.50 -4.69 4.99
C GLU A 52 -4.08 -3.64 3.95
N ALA A 53 -3.21 -4.04 3.03
CA ALA A 53 -2.78 -3.19 1.93
C ALA A 53 -2.50 -4.04 0.69
N LEU A 54 -2.69 -3.42 -0.48
CA LEU A 54 -2.16 -3.91 -1.75
C LEU A 54 -0.87 -3.17 -2.06
N VAL A 55 0.03 -3.81 -2.79
CA VAL A 55 1.31 -3.25 -3.20
C VAL A 55 1.57 -3.56 -4.68
N THR A 56 2.18 -2.61 -5.40
CA THR A 56 2.67 -2.86 -6.76
C THR A 56 3.69 -3.99 -6.77
N HIS A 57 3.82 -4.70 -7.89
CA HIS A 57 4.80 -5.78 -8.04
C HIS A 57 6.26 -5.33 -7.82
N ASP A 58 6.60 -4.07 -8.12
CA ASP A 58 7.91 -3.49 -7.80
C ASP A 58 8.05 -2.98 -6.36
N ARG A 59 6.99 -3.14 -5.57
CA ARG A 59 6.88 -2.76 -4.16
C ARG A 59 7.05 -1.27 -3.86
N LYS A 60 6.93 -0.38 -4.84
CA LYS A 60 7.12 1.07 -4.68
C LYS A 60 5.87 1.81 -4.19
N ILE A 61 4.68 1.31 -4.51
CA ILE A 61 3.42 1.97 -4.19
C ILE A 61 2.53 0.98 -3.44
N ALA A 62 1.99 1.43 -2.31
CA ALA A 62 0.99 0.72 -1.54
C ALA A 62 -0.36 1.45 -1.56
N TYR A 63 -1.45 0.69 -1.51
CA TYR A 63 -2.83 1.15 -1.38
C TYR A 63 -3.47 0.46 -0.20
N ARG A 64 -4.17 1.21 0.64
CA ARG A 64 -4.89 0.63 1.78
C ARG A 64 -6.09 -0.22 1.32
N VAL A 65 -6.44 -1.19 2.14
CA VAL A 65 -7.69 -1.96 2.04
C VAL A 65 -8.50 -1.69 3.30
N ASP A 66 -9.72 -1.20 3.12
CA ASP A 66 -10.65 -0.88 4.20
C ASP A 66 -11.87 -1.79 4.11
N ASP A 67 -12.13 -2.57 5.17
CA ASP A 67 -13.21 -3.58 5.21
C ASP A 67 -13.23 -4.53 3.98
N GLY A 68 -12.04 -4.91 3.49
CA GLY A 68 -11.88 -5.76 2.30
C GLY A 68 -12.07 -5.03 0.96
N ILE A 69 -12.25 -3.70 0.96
CA ILE A 69 -12.39 -2.86 -0.22
C ILE A 69 -11.07 -2.12 -0.51
N PRO A 70 -10.36 -2.42 -1.62
CA PRO A 70 -9.16 -1.70 -2.00
C PRO A 70 -9.46 -0.25 -2.39
N VAL A 71 -8.76 0.70 -1.78
CA VAL A 71 -8.87 2.12 -2.13
C VAL A 71 -7.87 2.44 -3.24
N LEU A 72 -8.28 2.22 -4.49
CA LEU A 72 -7.45 2.42 -5.69
C LEU A 72 -7.61 3.81 -6.31
N LEU A 73 -7.45 4.85 -5.49
CA LEU A 73 -7.39 6.24 -5.95
C LEU A 73 -5.94 6.69 -6.06
N ALA A 74 -5.60 7.43 -7.12
CA ALA A 74 -4.22 7.90 -7.33
C ALA A 74 -3.72 8.79 -6.19
N GLU A 75 -4.60 9.62 -5.62
CA GLU A 75 -4.33 10.48 -4.46
C GLU A 75 -4.06 9.69 -3.16
N GLU A 76 -4.61 8.48 -3.05
CA GLU A 76 -4.45 7.61 -1.87
C GLU A 76 -3.19 6.73 -1.94
N ALA A 77 -2.41 6.84 -3.00
CA ALA A 77 -1.18 6.09 -3.17
C ALA A 77 -0.16 6.45 -2.07
N ILE A 78 0.46 5.43 -1.49
CA ILE A 78 1.51 5.58 -0.47
C ILE A 78 2.83 5.11 -1.05
N ALA A 79 3.82 6.00 -1.16
CA ALA A 79 5.16 5.61 -1.58
C ALA A 79 5.86 4.85 -0.45
N THR A 80 6.25 3.60 -0.70
CA THR A 80 6.88 2.72 0.31
C THR A 80 8.30 3.17 0.69
N ALA A 81 8.96 3.93 -0.18
CA ALA A 81 10.27 4.54 0.08
C ALA A 81 10.28 5.54 1.26
N GLN A 82 9.10 5.97 1.74
CA GLN A 82 8.97 6.77 2.96
C GLN A 82 9.19 5.97 4.24
N ALA A 83 9.02 4.64 4.18
CA ALA A 83 9.27 3.74 5.30
C ALA A 83 10.70 3.20 5.21
N ASP A 84 11.52 3.53 6.21
CA ASP A 84 12.86 2.96 6.34
C ASP A 84 12.78 1.43 6.43
N ASP A 85 13.77 0.74 5.86
CA ASP A 85 13.85 -0.73 5.82
C ASP A 85 12.65 -1.45 5.14
N PHE A 86 11.89 -0.77 4.27
CA PHE A 86 10.78 -1.43 3.57
C PHE A 86 11.28 -2.62 2.73
N PRO A 87 10.73 -3.83 2.92
CA PRO A 87 11.26 -5.03 2.28
C PRO A 87 11.06 -4.96 0.76
N THR A 88 12.13 -5.25 0.02
CA THR A 88 12.16 -5.20 -1.45
C THR A 88 11.78 -6.53 -2.11
N ARG A 89 11.52 -7.58 -1.34
CA ARG A 89 11.09 -8.90 -1.84
C ARG A 89 10.46 -9.76 -0.75
#